data_AF-A0A9P1IVX3-F1
#
_entry.id   AF-A0A9P1IVX3-F1
#
_cell.length_a   1.000
_cell.length_b   1.000
_cell.length_c   1.000
_cell.angle_alpha   90.00
_cell.angle_beta   90.00
_cell.angle_gamma   90.00
#
_symmetry.space_group_name_H-M   'P 1'
#
loop_
_entity.id
_entity.type
_entity.pdbx_description
1 polymer ?
#
loop_
_entity_poly.entity_id
_entity_poly.type
_entity_poly.pdbx_seq_one_letter_code
_entity_poly.pdbx_strand_id
1 'polypeptide(L)'
;MSVKILHLFVFIIFITQQLCEEDRVFVESHLFNSSNIEELKILDELAEEDLLISINTETNNECRMESWNNITTETLPNFKNYEKWKKDCVNCLSDLMSDGQMRLISSFVYSDFIAVVVSLLGDKHTGKLVYCHYYDCNHKKINRIFESELFPAATVRCARQSGAEYISITLNISDIPVHPIPIQSRIEEPKYEIGVCGGQVYGNHSIWLTIIEFIEHHRLIGASFFYLSIFYSDEKTIRVINDYERLGILDPNFINLEYKFINFQFHIIQMADCFYRSRMHSKWVINIDLDEIFVVKNSQSFSSLLNSLPKSIIGLSFPVSRIQVVNQQSSKLENLMFYEKHTISTRPLWFSLKSIYQHKHSHSLFYHWAWRFDKGFRIMTMNSTIGYFRHYRKKFDGKEWVNGFVPYRNIKLNRTFSNTLKNKIIARINYLFNQRYIACEEIDPYFINYFKSKDKCIYRNGTGINV
;
A
#
# COMPACT_ATOMS: atom_id res chain seq x y z
N MET A 1 -18.56 -28.91 30.42
CA MET A 1 -18.18 -27.87 29.43
C MET A 1 -16.66 -27.76 29.46
N SER A 2 -15.98 -28.17 28.38
CA SER A 2 -14.66 -28.81 28.40
C SER A 2 -13.47 -27.85 28.42
N VAL A 3 -12.43 -28.22 29.16
CA VAL A 3 -11.05 -27.67 29.25
C VAL A 3 -10.43 -27.31 27.88
N LYS A 4 -10.93 -27.89 26.77
CA LYS A 4 -10.54 -27.54 25.39
C LYS A 4 -10.87 -26.09 24.98
N ILE A 5 -11.92 -25.47 25.52
CA ILE A 5 -12.27 -24.07 25.21
C ILE A 5 -11.33 -23.10 25.93
N LEU A 6 -10.90 -23.45 27.15
CA LEU A 6 -9.95 -22.65 27.92
C LEU A 6 -8.55 -22.67 27.28
N HIS A 7 -8.11 -23.82 26.76
CA HIS A 7 -6.85 -23.87 26.00
C HIS A 7 -6.91 -23.08 24.69
N LEU A 8 -8.05 -23.04 23.99
CA LEU A 8 -8.18 -22.25 22.77
C LEU A 8 -8.15 -20.74 23.07
N PHE A 9 -8.77 -20.30 24.17
CA PHE A 9 -8.75 -18.90 24.60
C PHE A 9 -7.36 -18.46 25.08
N VAL A 10 -6.66 -19.30 25.86
CA VAL A 10 -5.28 -19.03 26.30
C VAL A 10 -4.31 -19.00 25.11
N PHE A 11 -4.51 -19.85 24.10
CA PHE A 11 -3.67 -19.88 22.89
C PHE A 11 -3.89 -18.64 22.00
N ILE A 12 -5.13 -18.13 21.91
CA ILE A 12 -5.43 -16.89 21.18
C ILE A 12 -4.82 -15.68 21.90
N ILE A 13 -4.93 -15.60 23.23
CA ILE A 13 -4.34 -14.52 24.03
C ILE A 13 -2.81 -14.53 23.95
N PHE A 14 -2.18 -15.71 24.02
CA PHE A 14 -0.72 -15.84 23.85
C PHE A 14 -0.24 -15.40 22.48
N ILE A 15 -0.97 -15.74 21.40
CA ILE A 15 -0.64 -15.28 20.04
C ILE A 15 -0.77 -13.76 19.94
N THR A 16 -1.81 -13.15 20.52
CA THR A 16 -1.98 -11.68 20.49
C THR A 16 -0.94 -10.93 21.32
N GLN A 17 -0.53 -11.44 22.49
CA GLN A 17 0.52 -10.81 23.30
C GLN A 17 1.91 -10.96 22.68
N GLN A 18 2.21 -12.12 22.09
CA GLN A 18 3.52 -12.36 21.48
C GLN A 18 3.69 -11.61 20.15
N LEU A 19 2.60 -11.39 19.39
CA LEU A 19 2.62 -10.53 18.20
C LEU A 19 2.75 -9.03 18.54
N CYS A 20 2.26 -8.56 19.70
CA CYS A 20 2.46 -7.18 20.16
C CYS A 20 3.87 -6.91 20.71
N GLU A 21 4.55 -7.91 21.29
CA GLU A 21 5.96 -7.78 21.70
C GLU A 21 6.94 -7.86 20.51
N GLU A 22 6.56 -8.55 19.42
CA GLU A 22 7.37 -8.71 18.19
C GLU A 22 7.72 -7.38 17.50
N ASP A 23 6.89 -6.36 17.69
CA ASP A 23 6.97 -5.05 17.06
C ASP A 23 7.58 -3.97 17.98
N ARG A 24 7.65 -4.21 19.31
CA ARG A 24 8.07 -3.20 20.30
C ARG A 24 9.59 -2.96 20.40
N VAL A 25 10.42 -3.89 19.91
CA VAL A 25 11.86 -3.95 20.28
C VAL A 25 12.79 -3.30 19.22
N PHE A 26 12.27 -2.57 18.24
CA PHE A 26 13.09 -1.85 17.25
C PHE A 26 13.62 -0.48 17.73
N VAL A 27 13.36 -0.13 19.00
CA VAL A 27 13.80 1.12 19.62
C VAL A 27 14.94 0.81 20.58
N GLU A 28 16.17 0.78 20.07
CA GLU A 28 17.38 1.19 20.79
C GLU A 28 18.62 0.89 19.95
N SER A 29 18.96 1.81 19.07
CA SER A 29 20.31 2.35 18.95
C SER A 29 20.39 3.19 17.69
N HIS A 30 20.75 4.45 17.85
CA HIS A 30 21.68 5.23 17.02
C HIS A 30 21.40 6.72 17.29
N LEU A 31 21.93 7.16 18.44
CA LEU A 31 22.17 8.57 18.71
C LEU A 31 23.39 8.97 17.89
N PHE A 32 23.24 9.86 16.91
CA PHE A 32 24.36 10.63 16.37
C PHE A 32 23.96 12.10 16.18
N ASN A 33 24.84 12.94 16.73
CA ASN A 33 24.80 14.40 16.75
C ASN A 33 24.66 14.99 15.34
N SER A 34 23.67 15.86 15.16
CA SER A 34 23.59 16.77 14.02
C SER A 34 24.06 18.16 14.41
N SER A 35 25.27 18.53 14.01
CA SER A 35 25.69 19.92 13.88
C SER A 35 25.56 20.33 12.42
N ASN A 36 24.62 21.23 12.15
CA ASN A 36 24.63 22.30 11.14
C ASN A 36 23.19 22.57 10.69
N ILE A 37 22.58 23.54 11.38
CA ILE A 37 21.31 24.19 11.05
C ILE A 37 21.70 25.50 10.37
N GLU A 38 21.74 25.54 9.03
CA GLU A 38 21.82 26.84 8.33
C GLU A 38 21.31 26.84 6.87
N GLU A 39 20.62 25.80 6.39
CA GLU A 39 20.10 25.74 5.00
C GLU A 39 18.56 25.81 4.87
N LEU A 40 17.82 26.02 5.95
CA LEU A 40 16.34 26.01 5.95
C LEU A 40 15.67 27.40 5.81
N LYS A 41 16.38 28.40 5.27
CA LYS A 41 15.85 29.78 5.16
C LYS A 41 15.71 30.32 3.73
N ILE A 42 16.00 29.54 2.69
CA ILE A 42 15.99 30.03 1.29
C ILE A 42 14.80 29.49 0.47
N LEU A 43 13.93 28.65 1.04
CA LEU A 43 12.79 28.05 0.31
C LEU A 43 11.43 28.77 0.49
N ASP A 44 11.35 29.84 1.29
CA ASP A 44 10.09 30.57 1.51
C ASP A 44 9.88 31.77 0.57
N GLU A 45 10.88 32.21 -0.20
CA GLU A 45 10.80 33.44 -1.03
C GLU A 45 10.50 33.21 -2.52
N LEU A 46 10.30 31.97 -2.98
CA LEU A 46 10.02 31.66 -4.40
C LEU A 46 8.60 31.14 -4.68
N ALA A 47 7.70 31.18 -3.70
CA ALA A 47 6.34 30.64 -3.84
C ALA A 47 5.24 31.70 -4.07
N GLU A 48 5.56 33.00 -4.09
CA GLU A 48 4.53 34.06 -4.13
C GLU A 48 4.31 34.75 -5.49
N GLU A 49 5.13 34.51 -6.54
CA GLU A 49 5.00 35.26 -7.80
C GLU A 49 4.29 34.54 -8.97
N ASP A 50 3.96 33.25 -8.88
CA ASP A 50 3.32 32.50 -9.99
C ASP A 50 1.81 32.24 -9.82
N LEU A 51 1.15 32.81 -8.81
CA LEU A 51 -0.26 32.52 -8.49
C LEU A 51 -1.27 33.61 -8.91
N LEU A 52 -0.99 34.40 -9.96
CA LEU A 52 -1.85 35.52 -10.35
C LEU A 52 -2.07 35.68 -11.87
N ILE A 53 -2.28 34.58 -12.61
CA ILE A 53 -2.98 34.64 -13.90
C ILE A 53 -3.88 33.40 -14.05
N SER A 54 -5.05 33.41 -13.41
CA SER A 54 -6.18 32.60 -13.87
C SER A 54 -7.35 33.52 -14.23
N ILE A 55 -7.62 33.55 -15.53
CA ILE A 55 -8.67 34.28 -16.21
C ILE A 55 -10.03 34.03 -15.52
N ASN A 56 -10.64 35.12 -15.06
CA ASN A 56 -12.07 35.19 -14.76
C ASN A 56 -12.86 34.79 -16.01
N THR A 57 -13.26 33.52 -16.06
CA THR A 57 -14.42 33.07 -16.82
C THR A 57 -15.26 32.24 -15.87
N GLU A 58 -16.23 32.90 -15.22
CA GLU A 58 -17.39 32.21 -14.63
C GLU A 58 -18.20 31.59 -15.76
N THR A 59 -17.68 30.49 -16.32
CA THR A 59 -18.54 29.52 -16.97
C THR A 59 -19.23 28.81 -15.83
N ASN A 60 -20.53 29.06 -15.69
CA ASN A 60 -21.41 28.35 -14.78
C ASN A 60 -21.53 26.92 -15.33
N ASN A 61 -20.48 26.12 -15.18
CA ASN A 61 -20.45 24.73 -15.57
C ASN A 61 -21.35 24.01 -14.58
N GLU A 62 -22.60 23.77 -14.99
CA GLU A 62 -23.52 22.91 -14.25
C GLU A 62 -22.83 21.57 -13.99
N CYS A 63 -22.73 21.17 -12.72
CA CYS A 63 -22.14 19.88 -12.36
C CYS A 63 -22.93 18.76 -13.03
N ARG A 64 -22.32 18.10 -14.01
CA ARG A 64 -22.92 16.96 -14.68
C ARG A 64 -23.00 15.80 -13.71
N MET A 65 -24.16 15.59 -13.11
CA MET A 65 -24.36 14.54 -12.13
C MET A 65 -24.61 13.20 -12.81
N GLU A 66 -23.66 12.27 -12.65
CA GLU A 66 -23.83 10.90 -13.12
C GLU A 66 -24.86 10.15 -12.26
N SER A 67 -25.56 9.17 -12.86
CA SER A 67 -26.65 8.44 -12.18
C SER A 67 -26.18 7.72 -10.92
N TRP A 68 -24.95 7.20 -10.93
CA TRP A 68 -24.37 6.59 -9.74
C TRP A 68 -24.11 7.61 -8.64
N ASN A 69 -23.86 8.90 -8.96
CA ASN A 69 -23.59 9.95 -7.97
C ASN A 69 -24.85 10.68 -7.49
N ASN A 70 -26.02 10.40 -8.08
CA ASN A 70 -27.30 10.94 -7.63
C ASN A 70 -27.94 10.06 -6.54
N ILE A 71 -27.19 9.78 -5.47
CA ILE A 71 -27.62 8.90 -4.38
C ILE A 71 -27.28 9.54 -3.04
N THR A 72 -28.29 9.66 -2.18
CA THR A 72 -28.18 10.15 -0.81
C THR A 72 -28.60 9.02 0.14
N THR A 73 -27.76 8.69 1.11
CA THR A 73 -28.11 7.72 2.18
C THR A 73 -28.20 8.42 3.52
N GLU A 74 -29.07 7.93 4.40
CA GLU A 74 -29.26 8.48 5.77
C GLU A 74 -28.51 7.69 6.84
N THR A 75 -28.17 6.42 6.55
CA THR A 75 -27.57 5.51 7.53
C THR A 75 -26.44 4.71 6.91
N LEU A 76 -25.48 4.30 7.74
CA LEU A 76 -24.40 3.41 7.33
C LEU A 76 -24.82 1.93 7.38
N PRO A 77 -24.43 1.14 6.38
CA PRO A 77 -24.72 -0.29 6.35
C PRO A 77 -23.88 -1.02 7.41
N ASN A 78 -24.48 -2.06 7.99
CA ASN A 78 -23.90 -2.88 9.06
C ASN A 78 -23.53 -2.10 10.34
N PHE A 79 -24.10 -0.91 10.58
CA PHE A 79 -23.77 -0.05 11.72
C PHE A 79 -23.73 -0.80 13.07
N LYS A 80 -24.76 -1.61 13.38
CA LYS A 80 -24.81 -2.43 14.61
C LYS A 80 -23.62 -3.40 14.76
N ASN A 81 -23.14 -3.97 13.66
CA ASN A 81 -21.97 -4.85 13.69
C ASN A 81 -20.70 -4.06 13.97
N TYR A 82 -20.55 -2.87 13.38
CA TYR A 82 -19.42 -1.98 13.62
C TYR A 82 -19.40 -1.46 15.06
N GLU A 83 -20.55 -1.09 15.63
CA GLU A 83 -20.64 -0.72 17.06
C GLU A 83 -20.19 -1.86 17.98
N LYS A 84 -20.57 -3.10 17.66
CA LYS A 84 -20.11 -4.27 18.40
C LYS A 84 -18.60 -4.48 18.25
N TRP A 85 -18.07 -4.45 17.03
CA TRP A 85 -16.64 -4.67 16.78
C TRP A 85 -15.75 -3.58 17.41
N LYS A 86 -16.25 -2.35 17.48
CA LYS A 86 -15.62 -1.25 18.22
C LYS A 86 -15.51 -1.56 19.72
N LYS A 87 -16.59 -2.06 20.35
CA LYS A 87 -16.58 -2.47 21.77
C LYS A 87 -15.65 -3.64 22.03
N ASP A 88 -15.55 -4.57 21.09
CA ASP A 88 -14.63 -5.71 21.14
C ASP A 88 -13.15 -5.29 20.90
N CYS A 89 -12.89 -3.98 20.75
CA CYS A 89 -11.61 -3.36 20.38
C CYS A 89 -10.91 -4.02 19.18
N VAL A 90 -11.70 -4.43 18.18
CA VAL A 90 -11.16 -5.04 16.96
C VAL A 90 -10.41 -3.96 16.17
N ASN A 91 -9.10 -4.11 16.04
CA ASN A 91 -8.16 -3.12 15.48
C ASN A 91 -7.97 -1.84 16.30
N CYS A 92 -8.29 -1.89 17.59
CA CYS A 92 -7.70 -0.98 18.57
C CYS A 92 -6.23 -1.35 18.73
N LEU A 93 -5.37 -0.55 18.15
CA LEU A 93 -3.94 -0.72 18.26
C LEU A 93 -3.44 0.28 19.31
N SER A 94 -3.23 -0.21 20.53
CA SER A 94 -2.81 0.59 21.68
C SER A 94 -1.44 1.25 21.43
N ASP A 95 -1.32 2.54 21.80
CA ASP A 95 -0.09 3.37 21.76
C ASP A 95 0.52 3.66 20.37
N LEU A 96 -0.21 3.39 19.29
CA LEU A 96 0.26 3.63 17.93
C LEU A 96 -0.16 5.03 17.45
N MET A 97 0.70 6.01 17.75
CA MET A 97 0.72 7.36 17.14
C MET A 97 -0.49 8.26 17.45
N SER A 98 -0.50 8.91 18.61
CA SER A 98 -1.71 9.56 19.14
C SER A 98 -1.82 11.08 18.94
N ASP A 99 -0.76 11.77 18.53
CA ASP A 99 -0.71 13.24 18.62
C ASP A 99 -0.49 13.95 17.28
N GLY A 100 -0.60 13.22 16.17
CA GLY A 100 -0.42 13.78 14.84
C GLY A 100 -1.60 14.64 14.36
N GLN A 101 -1.34 15.65 13.51
CA GLN A 101 -2.40 16.35 12.79
C GLN A 101 -3.17 15.37 11.87
N MET A 102 -4.50 15.49 11.87
CA MET A 102 -5.34 14.75 10.92
C MET A 102 -5.10 15.25 9.50
N ARG A 103 -4.70 14.33 8.62
CA ARG A 103 -4.55 14.52 7.18
C ARG A 103 -5.48 13.56 6.45
N LEU A 104 -6.11 14.03 5.38
CA LEU A 104 -6.92 13.19 4.49
C LEU A 104 -5.97 12.49 3.51
N ILE A 105 -6.04 11.16 3.46
CA ILE A 105 -5.13 10.33 2.64
C ILE A 105 -5.80 9.96 1.33
N SER A 106 -7.02 9.44 1.39
CA SER A 106 -7.76 9.00 0.22
C SER A 106 -9.25 8.92 0.51
N SER A 107 -10.08 8.99 -0.54
CA SER A 107 -11.51 8.78 -0.39
C SER A 107 -12.13 8.01 -1.56
N PHE A 108 -13.06 7.12 -1.24
CA PHE A 108 -13.67 6.19 -2.19
C PHE A 108 -15.17 6.09 -1.98
N VAL A 109 -15.97 6.16 -3.05
CA VAL A 109 -17.42 5.93 -3.00
C VAL A 109 -17.78 4.52 -3.46
N TYR A 110 -18.58 3.84 -2.64
CA TYR A 110 -19.20 2.56 -2.96
C TYR A 110 -20.71 2.73 -3.14
N SER A 111 -21.42 1.62 -3.38
CA SER A 111 -22.87 1.61 -3.55
C SER A 111 -23.64 2.31 -2.44
N ASP A 112 -23.15 2.23 -1.21
CA ASP A 112 -23.89 2.47 0.03
C ASP A 112 -23.21 3.46 1.01
N PHE A 113 -21.92 3.74 0.85
CA PHE A 113 -21.17 4.69 1.68
C PHE A 113 -19.94 5.26 0.97
N ILE A 114 -19.36 6.32 1.56
CA ILE A 114 -18.04 6.86 1.19
C ILE A 114 -17.06 6.48 2.30
N ALA A 115 -15.90 5.92 1.93
CA ALA A 115 -14.78 5.71 2.86
C ALA A 115 -13.79 6.85 2.72
N VAL A 116 -13.35 7.43 3.83
CA VAL A 116 -12.28 8.42 3.88
C VAL A 116 -11.19 7.90 4.80
N VAL A 117 -9.99 7.70 4.25
CA VAL A 117 -8.82 7.26 5.00
C VAL A 117 -8.08 8.49 5.51
N VAL A 118 -7.69 8.48 6.77
CA VAL A 118 -7.02 9.60 7.46
C VAL A 118 -5.72 9.15 8.13
N SER A 119 -4.88 10.09 8.52
CA SER A 119 -3.61 9.81 9.22
C SER A 119 -3.75 9.50 10.73
N LEU A 120 -4.95 9.65 11.30
CA LEU A 120 -5.17 9.41 12.73
C LEU A 120 -5.23 7.90 13.03
N LEU A 121 -4.45 7.47 14.02
CA LEU A 121 -4.31 6.07 14.42
C LEU A 121 -4.42 5.87 15.94
N GLY A 122 -4.68 4.63 16.33
CA GLY A 122 -4.61 4.19 17.72
C GLY A 122 -5.89 4.39 18.53
N ASP A 123 -5.85 3.86 19.74
CA ASP A 123 -7.03 3.73 20.62
C ASP A 123 -7.62 5.08 21.03
N LYS A 124 -6.79 6.12 21.17
CA LYS A 124 -7.22 7.48 21.50
C LYS A 124 -8.19 8.07 20.47
N HIS A 125 -8.06 7.67 19.21
CA HIS A 125 -8.88 8.19 18.12
C HIS A 125 -9.93 7.19 17.64
N THR A 126 -9.77 5.90 17.98
CA THR A 126 -10.73 4.86 17.61
C THR A 126 -12.11 5.14 18.19
N GLY A 127 -13.12 5.21 17.33
CA GLY A 127 -14.50 5.51 17.73
C GLY A 127 -14.77 6.98 18.04
N LYS A 128 -13.79 7.86 17.86
CA LYS A 128 -13.96 9.31 18.04
C LYS A 128 -14.97 9.83 17.02
N LEU A 129 -15.86 10.72 17.49
CA LEU A 129 -16.82 11.41 16.65
C LEU A 129 -16.11 12.31 15.64
N VAL A 130 -16.59 12.29 14.41
CA VAL A 130 -16.07 13.10 13.29
C VAL A 130 -17.22 13.53 12.39
N TYR A 131 -16.99 14.56 11.58
CA TYR A 131 -18.03 15.16 10.75
C TYR A 131 -17.58 15.19 9.29
N CYS A 132 -18.41 14.63 8.42
CA CYS A 132 -18.18 14.60 6.98
C CYS A 132 -18.81 15.84 6.32
N HIS A 133 -18.00 16.59 5.58
CA HIS A 133 -18.40 17.76 4.81
C HIS A 133 -18.28 17.45 3.31
N TYR A 134 -19.34 17.69 2.56
CA TYR A 134 -19.42 17.34 1.13
C TYR A 134 -19.30 18.58 0.25
N TYR A 135 -18.70 18.41 -0.92
CA TYR A 135 -18.49 19.48 -1.89
C TYR A 135 -18.82 18.97 -3.29
N ASP A 136 -19.39 19.84 -4.12
CA ASP A 136 -19.71 19.54 -5.52
C ASP A 136 -18.48 19.66 -6.44
N CYS A 137 -18.70 19.46 -7.75
CA CYS A 137 -17.66 19.55 -8.79
C CYS A 137 -16.97 20.92 -8.87
N ASN A 138 -17.63 21.98 -8.39
CA ASN A 138 -17.13 23.35 -8.37
C ASN A 138 -16.51 23.70 -7.01
N HIS A 139 -16.21 22.70 -6.17
CA HIS A 139 -15.71 22.86 -4.81
C HIS A 139 -16.65 23.68 -3.90
N LYS A 140 -17.94 23.80 -4.24
CA LYS A 140 -18.91 24.49 -3.39
C LYS A 140 -19.45 23.52 -2.34
N LYS A 141 -19.48 23.98 -1.08
CA LYS A 141 -19.95 23.17 0.05
C LYS A 141 -21.43 22.86 -0.12
N ILE A 142 -21.77 21.58 -0.05
CA ILE A 142 -23.14 21.09 -0.01
C ILE A 142 -23.64 21.25 1.43
N ASN A 143 -24.84 21.82 1.61
CA ASN A 143 -25.41 22.13 2.93
C ASN A 143 -25.95 20.88 3.67
N ARG A 144 -25.06 19.91 3.90
CA ARG A 144 -25.30 18.73 4.74
C ARG A 144 -24.00 18.34 5.42
N ILE A 145 -24.08 18.08 6.72
CA ILE A 145 -22.99 17.51 7.50
C ILE A 145 -23.47 16.14 7.97
N PHE A 146 -22.62 15.12 7.82
CA PHE A 146 -22.93 13.79 8.32
C PHE A 146 -22.02 13.45 9.50
N GLU A 147 -22.62 13.10 10.63
CA GLU A 147 -21.91 12.64 11.81
C GLU A 147 -21.49 11.17 11.62
N SER A 148 -20.22 10.89 11.86
CA SER A 148 -19.63 9.56 11.73
C SER A 148 -18.61 9.33 12.85
N GLU A 149 -18.02 8.15 12.86
CA GLU A 149 -16.93 7.82 13.77
C GLU A 149 -15.69 7.39 12.98
N LEU A 150 -14.52 7.58 13.59
CA LEU A 150 -13.26 7.04 13.08
C LEU A 150 -13.14 5.55 13.44
N PHE A 151 -13.65 4.69 12.56
CA PHE A 151 -13.60 3.23 12.68
C PHE A 151 -13.99 2.56 11.34
N PRO A 152 -13.29 1.49 10.89
CA PRO A 152 -12.23 0.75 11.57
C PRO A 152 -10.83 1.33 11.29
N ALA A 153 -9.94 1.28 12.29
CA ALA A 153 -8.59 1.83 12.21
C ALA A 153 -8.59 3.29 11.70
N ALA A 154 -7.82 3.59 10.65
CA ALA A 154 -7.62 4.93 10.11
C ALA A 154 -8.72 5.39 9.12
N THR A 155 -9.96 4.92 9.26
CA THR A 155 -11.02 5.18 8.26
C THR A 155 -12.30 5.74 8.87
N VAL A 156 -12.85 6.75 8.22
CA VAL A 156 -14.18 7.32 8.46
C VAL A 156 -15.13 6.82 7.38
N ARG A 157 -16.32 6.35 7.76
CA ARG A 157 -17.37 5.93 6.81
C ARG A 157 -18.48 6.96 6.79
N CYS A 158 -18.52 7.76 5.74
CA CYS A 158 -19.54 8.78 5.54
C CYS A 158 -20.73 8.23 4.77
N ALA A 159 -21.93 8.74 5.03
CA ALA A 159 -23.08 8.47 4.20
C ALA A 159 -22.87 9.02 2.77
N ARG A 160 -23.65 8.53 1.82
CA ARG A 160 -23.64 9.06 0.47
C ARG A 160 -24.40 10.38 0.44
N GLN A 161 -23.89 11.29 -0.37
CA GLN A 161 -24.51 12.57 -0.63
C GLN A 161 -24.59 12.80 -2.13
N SER A 162 -25.80 13.04 -2.63
CA SER A 162 -26.00 13.31 -4.05
C SER A 162 -25.19 14.53 -4.49
N GLY A 163 -24.48 14.39 -5.62
CA GLY A 163 -23.65 15.43 -6.22
C GLY A 163 -22.31 15.69 -5.53
N ALA A 164 -21.94 14.92 -4.50
CA ALA A 164 -20.64 15.07 -3.86
C ALA A 164 -19.52 14.52 -4.76
N GLU A 165 -18.53 15.35 -5.07
CA GLU A 165 -17.32 14.97 -5.81
C GLU A 165 -16.07 15.09 -4.95
N TYR A 166 -16.11 15.92 -3.90
CA TYR A 166 -15.05 16.05 -2.92
C TYR A 166 -15.59 15.94 -1.50
N ILE A 167 -14.73 15.52 -0.58
CA ILE A 167 -15.08 15.35 0.83
C ILE A 167 -13.97 15.86 1.75
N SER A 168 -14.38 16.40 2.90
CA SER A 168 -13.48 16.76 3.99
C SER A 168 -14.02 16.24 5.32
N ILE A 169 -13.14 16.06 6.29
CA ILE A 169 -13.46 15.56 7.64
C ILE A 169 -13.02 16.59 8.67
N THR A 170 -13.83 16.79 9.71
CA THR A 170 -13.43 17.52 10.92
C THR A 170 -13.64 16.69 12.17
N LEU A 171 -12.91 17.04 13.24
CA LEU A 171 -13.05 16.39 14.55
C LEU A 171 -14.18 17.01 15.37
N ASN A 172 -14.45 18.30 15.17
CA ASN A 172 -15.61 19.00 15.73
C ASN A 172 -16.44 19.67 14.62
N ILE A 173 -17.72 19.91 14.90
CA ILE A 173 -18.65 20.53 13.95
C ILE A 173 -18.29 22.00 13.64
N SER A 174 -17.66 22.69 14.59
CA SER A 174 -17.24 24.09 14.48
C SER A 174 -15.88 24.26 13.81
N ASP A 175 -15.12 23.18 13.62
CA ASP A 175 -13.80 23.27 13.01
C ASP A 175 -13.92 23.65 11.54
N ILE A 176 -12.93 24.40 11.05
CA ILE A 176 -12.81 24.70 9.63
C ILE A 176 -12.35 23.41 8.93
N PRO A 177 -13.11 22.89 7.95
CA PRO A 177 -12.69 21.71 7.20
C PRO A 177 -11.36 21.94 6.50
N VAL A 178 -10.47 20.95 6.57
CA VAL A 178 -9.25 20.93 5.76
C VAL A 178 -9.61 20.89 4.27
N HIS A 179 -8.66 21.21 3.39
CA HIS A 179 -8.89 21.20 1.95
C HIS A 179 -9.51 19.84 1.51
N PRO A 180 -10.68 19.86 0.83
CA PRO A 180 -11.37 18.63 0.48
C PRO A 180 -10.59 17.82 -0.55
N ILE A 181 -10.70 16.50 -0.48
CA ILE A 181 -10.04 15.56 -1.40
C ILE A 181 -11.07 14.92 -2.35
N PRO A 182 -10.67 14.56 -3.59
CA PRO A 182 -11.59 13.96 -4.55
C PRO A 182 -12.06 12.58 -4.10
N ILE A 183 -13.33 12.29 -4.36
CA ILE A 183 -13.99 11.01 -4.11
C ILE A 183 -13.83 10.11 -5.33
N GLN A 184 -13.04 9.04 -5.19
CA GLN A 184 -12.83 8.09 -6.28
C GLN A 184 -13.95 7.05 -6.35
N SER A 185 -14.53 6.84 -7.53
CA SER A 185 -15.58 5.82 -7.71
C SER A 185 -15.04 4.39 -7.63
N ARG A 186 -15.77 3.55 -6.88
CA ARG A 186 -15.57 2.10 -6.73
C ARG A 186 -16.90 1.34 -6.88
N ILE A 187 -17.78 1.87 -7.72
CA ILE A 187 -19.13 1.33 -7.97
C ILE A 187 -19.13 0.31 -9.13
N GLU A 188 -18.21 0.47 -10.09
CA GLU A 188 -18.04 -0.44 -11.22
C GLU A 188 -17.58 -1.83 -10.77
N GLU A 189 -17.79 -2.82 -11.64
CA GLU A 189 -17.23 -4.15 -11.44
C GLU A 189 -15.69 -4.11 -11.42
N PRO A 190 -15.03 -4.99 -10.64
CA PRO A 190 -13.58 -4.98 -10.53
C PRO A 190 -12.89 -5.12 -11.89
N LYS A 191 -12.00 -4.16 -12.19
CA LYS A 191 -11.22 -4.12 -13.43
C LYS A 191 -10.14 -5.19 -13.46
N TYR A 192 -9.65 -5.60 -12.29
CA TYR A 192 -8.54 -6.53 -12.14
C TYR A 192 -8.98 -7.80 -11.42
N GLU A 193 -8.59 -8.96 -11.93
CA GLU A 193 -8.87 -10.25 -11.28
C GLU A 193 -8.05 -10.41 -9.99
N ILE A 194 -6.76 -10.07 -10.05
CA ILE A 194 -5.82 -10.16 -8.93
C ILE A 194 -5.04 -8.85 -8.83
N GLY A 195 -5.22 -8.17 -7.69
CA GLY A 195 -4.40 -7.04 -7.25
C GLY A 195 -3.45 -7.42 -6.13
N VAL A 196 -2.42 -6.60 -5.91
CA VAL A 196 -1.47 -6.77 -4.80
C VAL A 196 -1.34 -5.48 -4.01
N CYS A 197 -1.68 -5.55 -2.73
CA CYS A 197 -1.31 -4.54 -1.74
C CYS A 197 0.10 -4.85 -1.27
N GLY A 198 1.08 -4.08 -1.75
CA GLY A 198 2.46 -4.17 -1.27
C GLY A 198 2.66 -3.28 -0.04
N GLY A 199 3.49 -3.74 0.90
CA GLY A 199 3.86 -2.99 2.11
C GLY A 199 4.44 -1.59 1.81
N GLN A 200 4.57 -0.76 2.83
CA GLN A 200 4.96 0.63 2.66
C GLN A 200 6.38 0.81 2.07
N VAL A 201 6.54 1.85 1.27
CA VAL A 201 7.85 2.34 0.80
C VAL A 201 8.26 3.53 1.66
N TYR A 202 9.36 3.38 2.38
CA TYR A 202 9.94 4.42 3.23
C TYR A 202 11.44 4.21 3.42
N GLY A 203 12.14 5.28 3.77
CA GLY A 203 13.57 5.24 4.10
C GLY A 203 14.46 5.73 2.95
N ASN A 204 15.70 6.05 3.29
CA ASN A 204 16.69 6.55 2.33
C ASN A 204 17.47 5.43 1.64
N HIS A 205 17.09 4.17 1.87
CA HIS A 205 17.77 3.02 1.28
C HIS A 205 17.13 2.70 -0.07
N SER A 206 17.98 2.48 -1.08
CA SER A 206 17.54 2.23 -2.45
C SER A 206 16.91 0.84 -2.58
N ILE A 207 15.60 0.76 -2.80
CA ILE A 207 14.82 -0.50 -2.93
C ILE A 207 14.26 -0.75 -4.33
N TRP A 208 14.65 0.06 -5.32
CA TRP A 208 14.23 -0.04 -6.72
C TRP A 208 14.24 -1.48 -7.27
N LEU A 209 15.28 -2.29 -6.95
CA LEU A 209 15.38 -3.68 -7.41
C LEU A 209 14.33 -4.58 -6.76
N THR A 210 14.11 -4.39 -5.46
CA THR A 210 13.06 -5.10 -4.70
C THR A 210 11.68 -4.82 -5.30
N ILE A 211 11.38 -3.57 -5.68
CA ILE A 211 10.10 -3.22 -6.32
C ILE A 211 9.97 -3.92 -7.69
N ILE A 212 11.01 -3.92 -8.53
CA ILE A 212 10.99 -4.62 -9.82
C ILE A 212 10.77 -6.12 -9.61
N GLU A 213 11.50 -6.74 -8.68
CA GLU A 213 11.33 -8.16 -8.34
C GLU A 213 9.93 -8.48 -7.85
N PHE A 214 9.42 -7.67 -6.92
CA PHE A 214 8.10 -7.83 -6.34
C PHE A 214 7.01 -7.76 -7.41
N ILE A 215 7.03 -6.75 -8.26
CA ILE A 215 6.03 -6.57 -9.31
C ILE A 215 6.15 -7.69 -10.34
N GLU A 216 7.33 -7.94 -10.92
CA GLU A 216 7.46 -8.94 -11.98
C GLU A 216 7.21 -10.38 -11.49
N HIS A 217 7.54 -10.69 -10.23
CA HIS A 217 7.19 -11.98 -9.61
C HIS A 217 5.67 -12.16 -9.57
N HIS A 218 4.95 -11.18 -9.04
CA HIS A 218 3.50 -11.29 -8.87
C HIS A 218 2.76 -11.22 -10.21
N ARG A 219 3.31 -10.53 -11.21
CA ARG A 219 2.79 -10.58 -12.57
C ARG A 219 2.88 -11.97 -13.19
N LEU A 220 3.97 -12.70 -12.93
CA LEU A 220 4.12 -14.08 -13.42
C LEU A 220 3.12 -15.07 -12.82
N ILE A 221 2.63 -14.82 -11.60
CA ILE A 221 1.58 -15.66 -10.99
C ILE A 221 0.16 -15.22 -11.35
N GLY A 222 -0.01 -14.12 -12.11
CA GLY A 222 -1.28 -13.65 -12.62
C GLY A 222 -1.82 -12.34 -12.02
N ALA A 223 -1.05 -11.65 -11.17
CA ALA A 223 -1.43 -10.31 -10.72
C ALA A 223 -1.33 -9.29 -11.86
N SER A 224 -2.32 -8.41 -11.97
CA SER A 224 -2.39 -7.41 -13.03
C SER A 224 -2.23 -5.98 -12.53
N PHE A 225 -2.40 -5.74 -11.24
CA PHE A 225 -2.36 -4.40 -10.67
C PHE A 225 -1.78 -4.37 -9.26
N PHE A 226 -1.13 -3.25 -8.92
CA PHE A 226 -0.38 -3.09 -7.68
C PHE A 226 -0.78 -1.79 -7.01
N TYR A 227 -0.79 -1.80 -5.68
CA TYR A 227 -1.07 -0.63 -4.84
C TYR A 227 0.09 -0.49 -3.86
N LEU A 228 0.73 0.67 -3.85
CA LEU A 228 1.84 0.97 -2.93
C LEU A 228 1.60 2.30 -2.22
N SER A 229 1.79 2.33 -0.91
CA SER A 229 1.85 3.58 -0.14
C SER A 229 3.30 4.03 -0.03
N ILE A 230 3.58 5.23 -0.54
CA ILE A 230 4.91 5.82 -0.61
C ILE A 230 4.98 6.98 0.39
N PHE A 231 5.81 6.86 1.42
CA PHE A 231 6.05 7.97 2.35
C PHE A 231 7.19 8.84 1.85
N TYR A 232 8.34 8.22 1.55
CA TYR A 232 9.49 8.86 0.92
C TYR A 232 10.45 7.78 0.40
N SER A 233 11.22 8.07 -0.63
CA SER A 233 12.23 7.15 -1.19
C SER A 233 13.27 7.92 -2.01
N ASP A 234 14.37 7.26 -2.35
CA ASP A 234 15.38 7.79 -3.27
C ASP A 234 14.88 7.90 -4.73
N GLU A 235 15.51 8.80 -5.49
CA GLU A 235 15.18 9.10 -6.90
C GLU A 235 15.13 7.83 -7.77
N LYS A 236 16.06 6.90 -7.55
CA LYS A 236 16.13 5.67 -8.34
C LYS A 236 14.90 4.79 -8.15
N THR A 237 14.38 4.70 -6.92
CA THR A 237 13.16 3.96 -6.62
C THR A 237 11.93 4.68 -7.16
N ILE A 238 11.87 6.01 -7.02
CA ILE A 238 10.79 6.82 -7.61
C ILE A 238 10.73 6.66 -9.14
N ARG A 239 11.89 6.61 -9.82
CA ARG A 239 11.95 6.34 -11.26
C ARG A 239 11.32 5.00 -11.65
N VAL A 240 11.52 3.95 -10.84
CA VAL A 240 10.87 2.64 -11.06
C VAL A 240 9.36 2.73 -10.84
N ILE A 241 8.94 3.37 -9.76
CA ILE A 241 7.51 3.53 -9.42
C ILE A 241 6.78 4.26 -10.55
N ASN A 242 7.31 5.40 -11.00
CA ASN A 242 6.72 6.21 -12.06
C ASN A 242 6.64 5.46 -13.39
N ASP A 243 7.59 4.57 -13.71
CA ASP A 243 7.51 3.75 -14.92
C ASP A 243 6.35 2.75 -14.86
N TYR A 244 6.15 2.08 -13.72
CA TYR A 244 5.03 1.15 -13.55
C TYR A 244 3.67 1.86 -13.47
N GLU A 245 3.62 3.06 -12.88
CA GLU A 245 2.43 3.92 -12.89
C GLU A 245 2.06 4.32 -14.32
N ARG A 246 3.02 4.82 -15.10
CA ARG A 246 2.84 5.17 -16.52
C ARG A 246 2.33 4.01 -17.36
N LEU A 247 2.72 2.78 -17.02
CA LEU A 247 2.25 1.56 -17.70
C LEU A 247 0.84 1.13 -17.26
N GLY A 248 0.22 1.80 -16.30
CA GLY A 248 -1.08 1.41 -15.74
C GLY A 248 -1.04 0.10 -14.95
N ILE A 249 0.12 -0.23 -14.38
CA ILE A 249 0.36 -1.47 -13.61
C ILE A 249 0.34 -1.18 -12.10
N LEU A 250 0.68 0.04 -11.69
CA LEU A 250 0.83 0.44 -10.31
C LEU A 250 0.02 1.71 -10.03
N ASP A 251 -0.66 1.77 -8.88
CA ASP A 251 -1.25 2.98 -8.29
C ASP A 251 -0.41 3.35 -7.06
N PRO A 252 0.56 4.29 -7.20
CA PRO A 252 1.33 4.78 -6.07
C PRO A 252 0.53 5.87 -5.33
N ASN A 253 0.40 5.70 -4.02
CA ASN A 253 -0.19 6.71 -3.14
C ASN A 253 0.90 7.40 -2.32
N PHE A 254 1.22 8.64 -2.65
CA PHE A 254 2.20 9.44 -1.91
C PHE A 254 1.56 10.04 -0.67
N ILE A 255 2.03 9.63 0.52
CA ILE A 255 1.45 10.01 1.80
C ILE A 255 2.41 10.93 2.55
N ASN A 256 2.04 12.21 2.64
CA ASN A 256 2.78 13.20 3.39
C ASN A 256 2.27 13.26 4.83
N LEU A 257 3.15 12.99 5.78
CA LEU A 257 2.88 13.07 7.22
C LEU A 257 3.90 14.00 7.89
N GLU A 258 3.57 14.48 9.08
CA GLU A 258 4.45 15.35 9.88
C GLU A 258 5.52 14.59 10.69
N TYR A 259 5.47 13.26 10.67
CA TYR A 259 6.41 12.44 11.41
C TYR A 259 7.79 12.47 10.76
N LYS A 260 8.79 12.91 11.52
CA LYS A 260 10.20 12.90 11.09
C LYS A 260 10.71 11.49 10.77
N PHE A 261 10.18 10.48 11.44
CA PHE A 261 10.58 9.09 11.26
C PHE A 261 9.35 8.21 11.01
N ILE A 262 9.39 7.47 9.91
CA ILE A 262 8.41 6.45 9.55
C ILE A 262 9.00 5.09 9.90
N ASN A 263 8.21 4.24 10.56
CA ASN A 263 8.61 2.89 10.96
C ASN A 263 7.52 1.87 10.57
N PHE A 264 7.65 0.64 11.06
CA PHE A 264 6.70 -0.44 10.75
C PHE A 264 5.25 -0.13 11.19
N GLN A 265 5.04 0.75 12.17
CA GLN A 265 3.72 1.10 12.71
C GLN A 265 2.81 1.78 11.68
N PHE A 266 3.41 2.49 10.72
CA PHE A 266 2.71 3.17 9.63
C PHE A 266 2.12 2.18 8.61
N HIS A 267 2.41 0.89 8.76
CA HIS A 267 1.79 -0.18 8.01
C HIS A 267 0.26 -0.16 8.15
N ILE A 268 -0.27 0.29 9.28
CA ILE A 268 -1.72 0.36 9.49
C ILE A 268 -2.40 1.37 8.56
N ILE A 269 -1.76 2.53 8.33
CA ILE A 269 -2.24 3.51 7.34
C ILE A 269 -2.19 2.91 5.94
N GLN A 270 -1.08 2.27 5.57
CA GLN A 270 -0.93 1.60 4.27
C GLN A 270 -2.02 0.53 4.08
N MET A 271 -2.31 -0.26 5.11
CA MET A 271 -3.31 -1.32 5.04
C MET A 271 -4.72 -0.76 4.93
N ALA A 272 -5.05 0.29 5.70
CA ALA A 272 -6.34 0.94 5.63
C ALA A 272 -6.57 1.56 4.24
N ASP A 273 -5.58 2.32 3.74
CA ASP A 273 -5.61 2.89 2.39
C ASP A 273 -5.77 1.79 1.34
N CYS A 274 -4.88 0.80 1.34
CA CYS A 274 -4.92 -0.25 0.34
C CYS A 274 -6.22 -1.06 0.40
N PHE A 275 -6.76 -1.32 1.59
CA PHE A 275 -8.00 -2.06 1.75
C PHE A 275 -9.18 -1.38 1.04
N TYR A 276 -9.32 -0.07 1.16
CA TYR A 276 -10.38 0.66 0.47
C TYR A 276 -10.02 0.98 -0.98
N ARG A 277 -8.77 1.31 -1.28
CA ARG A 277 -8.29 1.60 -2.64
C ARG A 277 -8.47 0.43 -3.59
N SER A 278 -8.19 -0.78 -3.13
CA SER A 278 -8.31 -2.01 -3.92
C SER A 278 -9.72 -2.61 -3.92
N ARG A 279 -10.58 -2.24 -2.96
CA ARG A 279 -11.96 -2.72 -2.87
C ARG A 279 -12.76 -2.34 -4.11
N MET A 280 -13.39 -3.34 -4.72
CA MET A 280 -14.13 -3.23 -5.98
C MET A 280 -13.31 -2.72 -7.17
N HIS A 281 -11.99 -2.58 -7.01
CA HIS A 281 -11.06 -2.32 -8.11
C HIS A 281 -10.36 -3.61 -8.54
N SER A 282 -9.95 -4.40 -7.55
CA SER A 282 -9.47 -5.78 -7.72
C SER A 282 -10.44 -6.76 -7.06
N LYS A 283 -10.74 -7.87 -7.74
CA LYS A 283 -11.65 -8.91 -7.24
C LYS A 283 -11.00 -9.68 -6.10
N TRP A 284 -9.77 -10.14 -6.29
CA TRP A 284 -8.92 -10.74 -5.26
C TRP A 284 -7.72 -9.85 -4.99
N VAL A 285 -7.32 -9.78 -3.72
CA VAL A 285 -6.17 -9.00 -3.29
C VAL A 285 -5.25 -9.84 -2.45
N ILE A 286 -3.97 -9.81 -2.82
CA ILE A 286 -2.86 -10.35 -2.04
C ILE A 286 -2.32 -9.21 -1.18
N ASN A 287 -2.37 -9.35 0.16
CA ASN A 287 -1.83 -8.34 1.08
C ASN A 287 -0.54 -8.81 1.73
N ILE A 288 0.59 -8.23 1.33
CA ILE A 288 1.94 -8.71 1.65
C ILE A 288 2.96 -7.58 1.74
N ASP A 289 4.03 -7.84 2.47
CA ASP A 289 5.17 -6.92 2.56
C ASP A 289 6.06 -6.99 1.31
N LEU A 290 6.89 -5.97 1.08
CA LEU A 290 7.81 -5.95 -0.08
C LEU A 290 8.94 -6.98 0.01
N ASP A 291 9.23 -7.48 1.21
CA ASP A 291 10.14 -8.60 1.48
C ASP A 291 9.40 -9.95 1.52
N GLU A 292 8.21 -10.02 0.91
CA GLU A 292 7.42 -11.25 0.80
C GLU A 292 7.03 -11.56 -0.65
N ILE A 293 7.02 -12.85 -1.00
CA ILE A 293 6.53 -13.31 -2.30
C ILE A 293 5.58 -14.51 -2.13
N PHE A 294 4.52 -14.54 -2.93
CA PHE A 294 3.62 -15.69 -2.98
C PHE A 294 4.10 -16.74 -4.00
N VAL A 295 4.33 -17.97 -3.55
CA VAL A 295 4.74 -19.09 -4.42
C VAL A 295 3.56 -20.00 -4.69
N VAL A 296 3.19 -20.11 -5.97
CA VAL A 296 2.19 -21.06 -6.47
C VAL A 296 2.90 -22.33 -6.94
N LYS A 297 2.43 -23.49 -6.48
CA LYS A 297 2.99 -24.81 -6.82
C LYS A 297 2.08 -25.65 -7.74
N ASN A 298 0.81 -25.28 -7.86
CA ASN A 298 -0.15 -25.99 -8.70
C ASN A 298 0.19 -25.81 -10.20
N SER A 299 -0.09 -26.82 -11.01
CA SER A 299 0.07 -26.76 -12.48
C SER A 299 -1.01 -25.91 -13.15
N GLN A 300 -2.15 -25.70 -12.49
CA GLN A 300 -3.20 -24.79 -12.94
C GLN A 300 -2.86 -23.34 -12.60
N SER A 301 -3.30 -22.38 -13.44
CA SER A 301 -3.14 -20.96 -13.14
C SER A 301 -3.84 -20.59 -11.83
N PHE A 302 -3.22 -19.69 -11.05
CA PHE A 302 -3.78 -19.30 -9.76
C PHE A 302 -5.17 -18.66 -9.90
N SER A 303 -5.40 -17.87 -10.95
CA SER A 303 -6.71 -17.31 -11.27
C SER A 303 -7.77 -18.39 -11.55
N SER A 304 -7.40 -19.51 -12.19
CA SER A 304 -8.34 -20.63 -12.41
C SER A 304 -8.76 -21.25 -11.08
N LEU A 305 -7.80 -21.45 -10.16
CA LEU A 305 -8.11 -21.90 -8.80
C LEU A 305 -9.07 -20.94 -8.11
N LEU A 306 -8.80 -19.63 -8.13
CA LEU A 306 -9.66 -18.62 -7.51
C LEU A 306 -11.07 -18.60 -8.09
N ASN A 307 -11.22 -18.79 -9.40
CA ASN A 307 -12.51 -18.84 -10.08
C ASN A 307 -13.30 -20.14 -9.82
N SER A 308 -12.62 -21.23 -9.47
CA SER A 308 -13.27 -22.50 -9.11
C SER A 308 -13.88 -22.50 -7.70
N LEU A 309 -13.57 -21.49 -6.88
CA LEU A 309 -14.00 -21.46 -5.48
C LEU A 309 -15.51 -21.20 -5.36
N PRO A 310 -16.19 -21.83 -4.38
CA PRO A 310 -17.57 -21.49 -4.07
C PRO A 310 -17.70 -20.00 -3.72
N LYS A 311 -18.81 -19.35 -4.12
CA LYS A 311 -19.06 -17.92 -3.84
C LYS A 311 -19.03 -17.57 -2.34
N SER A 312 -19.26 -18.53 -1.45
CA SER A 312 -19.14 -18.35 0.01
C SER A 312 -17.69 -18.23 0.50
N ILE A 313 -16.69 -18.58 -0.32
CA ILE A 313 -15.27 -18.45 0.01
C ILE A 313 -14.78 -17.09 -0.48
N ILE A 314 -14.45 -16.22 0.47
CA ILE A 314 -13.99 -14.85 0.19
C ILE A 314 -12.51 -14.66 0.51
N GLY A 315 -11.85 -15.70 1.01
CA GLY A 315 -10.46 -15.61 1.39
C GLY A 315 -9.80 -16.97 1.44
N LEU A 316 -8.49 -16.96 1.21
CA LEU A 316 -7.61 -18.10 1.30
C LEU A 316 -6.48 -17.78 2.27
N SER A 317 -6.21 -18.67 3.21
CA SER A 317 -5.05 -18.57 4.11
C SER A 317 -3.97 -19.55 3.69
N PHE A 318 -2.73 -19.07 3.64
CA PHE A 318 -1.57 -19.88 3.28
C PHE A 318 -0.49 -19.84 4.36
N PRO A 319 0.28 -20.94 4.52
CA PRO A 319 1.42 -20.96 5.43
C PRO A 319 2.58 -20.13 4.89
N VAL A 320 3.48 -19.74 5.77
CA VAL A 320 4.67 -18.94 5.47
C VAL A 320 5.93 -19.76 5.69
N SER A 321 6.86 -19.61 4.76
CA SER A 321 8.23 -20.10 4.84
C SER A 321 9.13 -18.91 5.15
N ARG A 322 10.01 -19.02 6.15
CA ARG A 322 10.98 -17.96 6.49
C ARG A 322 12.28 -18.22 5.76
N ILE A 323 12.82 -17.20 5.10
CA ILE A 323 14.03 -17.27 4.29
C ILE A 323 15.09 -16.42 4.98
N GLN A 324 16.25 -17.02 5.20
CA GLN A 324 17.39 -16.34 5.80
C GLN A 324 18.07 -15.44 4.78
N VAL A 325 18.05 -14.13 5.06
CA VAL A 325 18.83 -13.14 4.31
C VAL A 325 20.28 -13.22 4.77
N VAL A 326 21.16 -13.72 3.92
CA VAL A 326 22.60 -13.85 4.16
C VAL A 326 23.37 -12.72 3.47
N ASN A 327 24.28 -12.06 4.19
CA ASN A 327 25.17 -11.07 3.58
C ASN A 327 26.20 -11.77 2.69
N GLN A 328 25.87 -11.90 1.40
CA GLN A 328 26.84 -12.25 0.37
C GLN A 328 27.16 -10.99 -0.44
N GLN A 329 28.44 -10.64 -0.52
CA GLN A 329 28.94 -9.60 -1.40
C GLN A 329 29.00 -10.17 -2.83
N SER A 330 28.34 -9.51 -3.77
CA SER A 330 28.48 -9.83 -5.19
C SER A 330 28.39 -8.57 -6.02
N SER A 331 29.26 -8.44 -7.02
CA SER A 331 29.29 -7.33 -7.97
C SER A 331 28.45 -7.58 -9.23
N LYS A 332 27.97 -8.80 -9.46
CA LYS A 332 27.12 -9.13 -10.62
C LYS A 332 25.67 -8.86 -10.29
N LEU A 333 24.99 -8.08 -11.13
CA LEU A 333 23.56 -7.75 -11.01
C LEU A 333 22.67 -8.98 -10.83
N GLU A 334 22.97 -10.06 -11.54
CA GLU A 334 22.25 -11.34 -11.43
C GLU A 334 22.28 -11.92 -10.01
N ASN A 335 23.38 -11.72 -9.29
CA ASN A 335 23.54 -12.17 -7.91
C ASN A 335 22.99 -11.18 -6.88
N LEU A 336 22.45 -10.04 -7.32
CA LEU A 336 21.77 -9.09 -6.45
C LEU A 336 20.29 -9.46 -6.24
N MET A 337 19.72 -10.36 -7.07
CA MET A 337 18.31 -10.70 -6.97
C MET A 337 17.99 -11.46 -5.68
N PHE A 338 17.03 -10.98 -4.89
CA PHE A 338 16.74 -11.52 -3.55
C PHE A 338 16.38 -13.00 -3.59
N TYR A 339 15.53 -13.41 -4.55
CA TYR A 339 15.05 -14.78 -4.66
C TYR A 339 16.12 -15.79 -5.13
N GLU A 340 17.15 -15.35 -5.86
CA GLU A 340 18.27 -16.22 -6.25
C GLU A 340 19.30 -16.35 -5.12
N LYS A 341 19.55 -15.24 -4.41
CA LYS A 341 20.55 -15.15 -3.35
C LYS A 341 20.14 -15.90 -2.09
N HIS A 342 18.87 -15.83 -1.72
CA HIS A 342 18.40 -16.32 -0.43
C HIS A 342 17.55 -17.59 -0.58
N THR A 343 18.18 -18.73 -0.31
CA THR A 343 17.60 -20.06 -0.57
C THR A 343 17.48 -20.93 0.68
N ILE A 344 18.14 -20.53 1.77
CA ILE A 344 18.04 -21.20 3.07
C ILE A 344 16.69 -20.83 3.67
N SER A 345 15.80 -21.81 3.78
CA SER A 345 14.41 -21.63 4.13
C SER A 345 13.94 -22.66 5.15
N THR A 346 13.01 -22.28 6.03
CA THR A 346 12.24 -23.23 6.82
C THR A 346 11.32 -24.06 5.91
N ARG A 347 10.65 -25.08 6.46
CA ARG A 347 9.41 -25.59 5.85
C ARG A 347 8.30 -24.51 5.94
N PRO A 348 7.22 -24.58 5.14
CA PRO A 348 6.04 -23.75 5.36
C PRO A 348 5.42 -24.03 6.73
N LEU A 349 5.21 -22.98 7.51
CA LEU A 349 4.65 -23.00 8.87
C LEU A 349 3.42 -22.11 8.93
N TRP A 350 2.50 -22.42 9.84
CA TRP A 350 1.30 -21.62 10.07
C TRP A 350 1.52 -20.45 11.04
N PHE A 351 2.75 -20.29 11.53
CA PHE A 351 3.18 -19.12 12.29
C PHE A 351 3.29 -17.94 11.32
N SER A 352 2.56 -16.85 11.57
CA SER A 352 2.47 -15.67 10.70
C SER A 352 1.76 -15.90 9.35
N LEU A 353 0.70 -16.72 9.30
CA LEU A 353 -0.07 -16.97 8.06
C LEU A 353 -0.41 -15.67 7.32
N LYS A 354 -0.51 -15.75 5.99
CA LYS A 354 -0.89 -14.63 5.13
C LYS A 354 -2.13 -15.02 4.33
N SER A 355 -2.92 -14.02 3.92
CA SER A 355 -4.17 -14.29 3.21
C SER A 355 -4.29 -13.57 1.87
N ILE A 356 -5.11 -14.16 1.02
CA ILE A 356 -5.57 -13.58 -0.24
C ILE A 356 -7.09 -13.51 -0.12
N TYR A 357 -7.70 -12.35 -0.35
CA TYR A 357 -9.12 -12.15 -0.02
C TYR A 357 -9.84 -11.26 -1.01
N GLN A 358 -11.17 -11.31 -0.96
CA GLN A 358 -12.08 -10.42 -1.70
C GLN A 358 -12.62 -9.35 -0.76
N HIS A 359 -12.70 -8.12 -1.24
CA HIS A 359 -13.20 -7.01 -0.42
C HIS A 359 -14.71 -6.93 -0.32
N LYS A 360 -15.45 -7.47 -1.32
CA LYS A 360 -16.91 -7.31 -1.43
C LYS A 360 -17.64 -7.63 -0.12
N HIS A 361 -17.19 -8.66 0.58
CA HIS A 361 -17.77 -9.16 1.82
C HIS A 361 -16.83 -9.04 3.03
N SER A 362 -15.69 -8.34 2.88
CA SER A 362 -14.75 -8.08 3.96
C SER A 362 -15.00 -6.70 4.55
N HIS A 363 -14.90 -6.59 5.87
CA HIS A 363 -15.15 -5.34 6.61
C HIS A 363 -13.91 -4.74 7.24
N SER A 364 -12.91 -5.57 7.53
CA SER A 364 -11.67 -5.12 8.15
C SER A 364 -10.56 -6.16 8.01
N LEU A 365 -9.33 -5.66 8.00
CA LEU A 365 -8.10 -6.47 8.02
C LEU A 365 -7.46 -6.40 9.39
N PHE A 366 -6.74 -7.46 9.76
CA PHE A 366 -5.75 -7.44 10.82
C PHE A 366 -4.41 -7.87 10.21
N TYR A 367 -3.47 -6.93 10.13
CA TYR A 367 -2.23 -7.04 9.36
C TYR A 367 -2.46 -7.67 7.98
N HIS A 368 -2.14 -8.95 7.80
CA HIS A 368 -2.16 -9.63 6.51
C HIS A 368 -3.39 -10.50 6.26
N TRP A 369 -4.40 -10.48 7.14
CA TRP A 369 -5.62 -11.24 6.93
C TRP A 369 -6.93 -10.51 7.15
N ALA A 370 -7.93 -10.89 6.35
CA ALA A 370 -9.30 -10.46 6.56
C ALA A 370 -9.83 -11.05 7.88
N TRP A 371 -10.27 -10.18 8.79
CA TRP A 371 -10.69 -10.58 10.14
C TRP A 371 -12.23 -10.57 10.28
N ARG A 372 -12.90 -9.59 9.65
CA ARG A 372 -14.37 -9.44 9.70
C ARG A 372 -14.96 -9.54 8.31
N PHE A 373 -16.06 -10.29 8.21
CA PHE A 373 -16.78 -10.50 6.96
C PHE A 373 -18.27 -10.74 7.20
N ASP A 374 -19.06 -10.60 6.14
CA ASP A 374 -20.50 -10.85 6.14
C ASP A 374 -20.84 -12.27 6.61
N LYS A 375 -22.00 -12.44 7.26
CA LYS A 375 -22.48 -13.75 7.72
C LYS A 375 -22.68 -14.69 6.53
N GLY A 376 -22.19 -15.92 6.66
CA GLY A 376 -22.30 -16.97 5.62
C GLY A 376 -21.09 -17.06 4.69
N PHE A 377 -20.18 -16.07 4.76
CA PHE A 377 -18.89 -16.14 4.09
C PHE A 377 -17.81 -16.71 5.02
N ARG A 378 -16.74 -17.26 4.44
CA ARG A 378 -15.64 -17.87 5.19
C ARG A 378 -14.31 -17.80 4.44
N ILE A 379 -13.24 -17.93 5.21
CA ILE A 379 -11.87 -18.08 4.72
C ILE A 379 -11.52 -19.57 4.70
N MET A 380 -10.88 -20.01 3.62
CA MET A 380 -10.44 -21.40 3.46
C MET A 380 -8.93 -21.52 3.67
N THR A 381 -8.53 -22.45 4.52
CA THR A 381 -7.11 -22.78 4.73
C THR A 381 -6.60 -23.67 3.61
N MET A 382 -5.49 -23.28 2.98
CA MET A 382 -4.94 -23.96 1.81
C MET A 382 -3.75 -24.86 2.16
N ASN A 383 -3.62 -25.99 1.46
CA ASN A 383 -2.46 -26.86 1.60
C ASN A 383 -1.20 -26.19 1.02
N SER A 384 -0.07 -26.31 1.71
CA SER A 384 1.26 -25.85 1.27
C SER A 384 1.75 -26.45 -0.07
N THR A 385 1.09 -27.52 -0.55
CA THR A 385 1.30 -28.10 -1.88
C THR A 385 0.66 -27.26 -2.99
N ILE A 386 -0.34 -26.43 -2.68
CA ILE A 386 -0.99 -25.52 -3.64
C ILE A 386 -0.20 -24.22 -3.73
N GLY A 387 0.16 -23.66 -2.57
CA GLY A 387 0.97 -22.44 -2.49
C GLY A 387 1.38 -22.12 -1.06
N TYR A 388 2.30 -21.18 -0.92
CA TYR A 388 2.81 -20.70 0.37
C TYR A 388 3.51 -19.35 0.16
N PHE A 389 3.60 -18.54 1.20
CA PHE A 389 4.38 -17.30 1.15
C PHE A 389 5.82 -17.54 1.57
N ARG A 390 6.73 -16.77 0.99
CA ARG A 390 8.13 -16.69 1.37
C ARG A 390 8.37 -15.33 1.98
N HIS A 391 8.87 -15.29 3.22
CA HIS A 391 9.20 -14.07 3.94
C HIS A 391 10.72 -13.99 4.14
N TYR A 392 11.36 -13.01 3.51
CA TYR A 392 12.80 -12.78 3.60
C TYR A 392 13.16 -11.97 4.87
N ARG A 393 13.78 -12.62 5.85
CA ARG A 393 14.13 -11.99 7.13
C ARG A 393 15.64 -11.78 7.27
N LYS A 394 16.05 -10.56 7.64
CA LYS A 394 17.41 -10.26 8.12
C LYS A 394 17.61 -10.81 9.53
N LYS A 395 18.84 -11.18 9.91
CA LYS A 395 19.17 -11.50 11.31
C LYS A 395 18.90 -10.24 12.16
N PHE A 396 18.11 -10.39 13.22
CA PHE A 396 17.89 -9.32 14.19
C PHE A 396 19.09 -9.21 15.13
N ASP A 397 19.31 -8.00 15.65
CA ASP A 397 20.38 -7.56 16.56
C ASP A 397 20.77 -8.61 17.63
N GLY A 398 21.72 -9.49 17.31
CA GLY A 398 22.27 -10.52 18.19
C GLY A 398 21.34 -11.67 18.65
N LYS A 399 20.02 -11.61 18.43
CA LYS A 399 19.05 -12.66 18.83
C LYS A 399 18.45 -13.39 17.62
N GLU A 400 18.71 -14.68 17.53
CA GLU A 400 18.23 -15.53 16.44
C GLU A 400 16.75 -15.90 16.64
N TRP A 401 15.82 -15.06 16.18
CA TRP A 401 14.43 -15.45 15.88
C TRP A 401 14.35 -16.73 15.02
N VAL A 402 15.42 -16.98 14.28
CA VAL A 402 15.70 -18.08 13.36
C VAL A 402 15.95 -19.40 14.10
N ASN A 403 16.36 -19.41 15.38
CA ASN A 403 16.70 -20.67 16.07
C ASN A 403 15.51 -21.53 16.48
N GLY A 404 14.33 -20.93 16.62
CA GLY A 404 13.10 -21.66 16.92
C GLY A 404 12.51 -22.45 15.75
N PHE A 405 13.00 -22.24 14.51
CA PHE A 405 12.36 -22.76 13.28
C PHE A 405 13.23 -23.75 12.48
N VAL A 406 14.21 -24.36 13.15
CA VAL A 406 15.03 -25.47 12.64
C VAL A 406 14.13 -26.71 12.42
N PRO A 407 14.32 -27.51 11.34
CA PRO A 407 15.44 -27.50 10.39
C PRO A 407 15.26 -26.58 9.19
N TYR A 408 16.37 -25.96 8.79
CA TYR A 408 16.51 -25.22 7.54
C TYR A 408 16.83 -26.16 6.38
N ARG A 409 16.35 -25.80 5.18
CA ARG A 409 16.61 -26.51 3.92
C ARG A 409 16.93 -25.51 2.83
N ASN A 410 17.73 -25.93 1.86
CA ASN A 410 17.94 -25.15 0.64
C ASN A 410 16.74 -25.38 -0.30
N ILE A 411 15.85 -24.39 -0.41
CA ILE A 411 14.65 -24.46 -1.25
C ILE A 411 14.68 -23.31 -2.25
N LYS A 412 14.97 -23.63 -3.50
CA LYS A 412 14.92 -22.68 -4.62
C LYS A 412 13.51 -22.57 -5.21
N LEU A 413 13.24 -21.47 -5.91
CA LEU A 413 12.07 -21.39 -6.78
C LEU A 413 12.20 -22.39 -7.94
N ASN A 414 11.08 -22.71 -8.58
CA ASN A 414 11.11 -23.54 -9.79
C ASN A 414 12.05 -22.90 -10.84
N ARG A 415 12.93 -23.70 -11.44
CA ARG A 415 13.98 -23.20 -12.34
C ARG A 415 13.44 -22.44 -13.55
N THR A 416 12.35 -22.95 -14.15
CA THR A 416 11.72 -22.29 -15.31
C THR A 416 11.14 -20.95 -14.90
N PHE A 417 10.39 -20.91 -13.79
CA PHE A 417 9.84 -19.67 -13.23
C PHE A 417 10.96 -18.66 -12.91
N SER A 418 12.01 -19.11 -12.21
CA SER A 418 13.18 -18.31 -11.83
C SER A 418 13.86 -17.68 -13.04
N ASN A 419 14.09 -18.46 -14.11
CA ASN A 419 14.71 -17.95 -15.33
C ASN A 419 13.82 -16.93 -16.05
N THR A 420 12.51 -17.17 -16.12
CA THR A 420 11.56 -16.22 -16.72
C THR A 420 11.52 -14.91 -15.93
N LEU A 421 11.49 -15.00 -14.60
CA LEU A 421 11.53 -13.84 -13.70
C LEU A 421 12.82 -13.03 -13.90
N LYS A 422 13.98 -13.71 -13.91
CA LYS A 422 15.28 -13.10 -14.17
C LYS A 422 15.30 -12.31 -15.47
N ASN A 423 14.82 -12.90 -16.57
CA ASN A 423 14.80 -12.23 -17.87
C ASN A 423 13.92 -10.98 -17.88
N LYS A 424 12.75 -11.03 -17.22
CA LYS A 424 11.85 -9.87 -17.07
C LYS A 424 12.49 -8.74 -16.27
N ILE A 425 13.12 -9.07 -15.15
CA ILE A 425 13.84 -8.10 -14.31
C ILE A 425 14.96 -7.45 -15.11
N ILE A 426 15.85 -8.23 -15.74
CA ILE A 426 16.98 -7.70 -16.53
C ILE A 426 16.48 -6.80 -17.66
N ALA A 427 15.44 -7.20 -18.39
CA ALA A 427 14.86 -6.36 -19.44
C ALA A 427 14.36 -5.02 -18.89
N ARG A 428 13.76 -5.00 -17.71
CA ARG A 428 13.25 -3.78 -17.07
C ARG A 428 14.37 -2.88 -16.57
N ILE A 429 15.43 -3.48 -16.02
CA ILE A 429 16.65 -2.76 -15.62
C ILE A 429 17.32 -2.12 -16.82
N ASN A 430 17.47 -2.85 -17.93
CA ASN A 430 18.07 -2.32 -19.14
C ASN A 430 17.28 -1.14 -19.70
N TYR A 431 15.95 -1.27 -19.73
CA TYR A 431 15.06 -0.20 -20.18
C TYR A 431 15.18 1.06 -19.33
N LEU A 432 15.25 0.91 -18.00
CA LEU A 432 15.24 2.04 -17.08
C LEU A 432 16.61 2.69 -16.91
N PHE A 433 17.68 1.91 -16.85
CA PHE A 433 18.98 2.39 -16.39
C PHE A 433 20.08 2.28 -17.43
N ASN A 434 19.92 1.43 -18.45
CA ASN A 434 20.92 1.26 -19.52
C ASN A 434 20.43 1.89 -20.83
N GLN A 435 19.88 3.11 -20.73
CA GLN A 435 19.54 3.91 -21.90
C GLN A 435 20.81 4.58 -22.42
N ARG A 436 21.05 4.51 -23.74
CA ARG A 436 22.08 5.33 -24.37
C ARG A 436 21.61 6.79 -24.35
N TYR A 437 22.51 7.72 -24.04
CA TYR A 437 22.22 9.12 -24.29
C TYR A 437 22.21 9.39 -25.80
N ILE A 438 21.37 10.35 -26.23
CA ILE A 438 21.38 10.85 -27.61
C ILE A 438 22.42 11.97 -27.63
N ALA A 439 23.51 11.76 -28.37
CA ALA A 439 24.55 12.77 -28.48
C ALA A 439 24.09 13.94 -29.35
N CYS A 440 24.68 15.13 -29.18
CA CYS A 440 24.34 16.31 -29.98
C CYS A 440 24.37 16.03 -31.50
N GLU A 441 25.32 15.20 -31.95
CA GLU A 441 25.52 14.84 -33.35
C GLU A 441 24.37 13.99 -33.93
N GLU A 442 23.52 13.44 -33.08
CA GLU A 442 22.36 12.62 -33.47
C GLU A 442 21.05 13.41 -33.46
N ILE A 443 21.07 14.66 -33.00
CA ILE A 443 19.90 15.55 -32.99
C ILE A 443 19.84 16.27 -34.34
N ASP A 444 18.64 16.37 -34.93
CA ASP A 444 18.44 17.06 -36.21
C ASP A 444 18.99 18.50 -36.14
N PRO A 445 19.85 18.92 -37.09
CA PRO A 445 20.42 20.28 -37.11
C PRO A 445 19.37 21.39 -37.07
N TYR A 446 18.16 21.15 -37.59
CA TYR A 446 17.04 22.08 -37.50
C TYR A 446 16.72 22.43 -36.04
N PHE A 447 16.58 21.42 -35.17
CA PHE A 447 16.23 21.64 -33.77
C PHE A 447 17.37 22.28 -32.98
N ILE A 448 18.62 21.90 -33.24
CA ILE A 448 19.80 22.50 -32.59
C ILE A 448 19.87 24.01 -32.89
N ASN A 449 19.61 24.38 -34.15
CA ASN A 449 19.64 25.78 -34.58
C ASN A 449 18.41 26.56 -34.10
N TYR A 450 17.23 25.93 -34.09
CA TYR A 450 15.98 26.57 -33.67
C TYR A 450 15.97 26.93 -32.18
N PHE A 451 16.40 26.00 -31.31
CA PHE A 451 16.40 26.23 -29.86
C PHE A 451 17.66 26.92 -29.34
N LYS A 452 18.61 27.29 -30.21
CA LYS A 452 19.94 27.80 -29.83
C LYS A 452 20.60 26.91 -28.75
N SER A 453 20.39 25.59 -28.85
CA SER A 453 20.58 24.64 -27.74
C SER A 453 21.96 23.99 -27.73
N LYS A 454 22.97 24.61 -28.35
CA LYS A 454 24.33 24.04 -28.42
C LYS A 454 24.96 23.82 -27.05
N ASP A 455 24.49 24.55 -26.04
CA ASP A 455 24.96 24.45 -24.65
C ASP A 455 24.11 23.50 -23.79
N LYS A 456 23.13 22.80 -24.38
CA LYS A 456 22.15 21.94 -23.66
C LYS A 456 22.19 20.47 -24.05
N CYS A 457 23.23 20.03 -24.74
CA CYS A 457 23.43 18.62 -25.10
C CYS A 457 24.90 18.24 -24.94
N ILE A 458 25.18 16.93 -24.90
CA ILE A 458 26.53 16.39 -24.74
C ILE A 458 26.95 15.74 -26.06
N TYR A 459 28.10 16.13 -26.59
CA TYR A 459 28.72 15.50 -27.75
C TYR A 459 29.36 14.16 -27.37
N ARG A 460 29.56 13.25 -28.33
CA ARG A 460 30.15 11.91 -28.04
C ARG A 460 31.56 11.97 -27.45
N ASN A 461 32.28 13.06 -27.71
CA ASN A 461 33.61 13.34 -27.15
C ASN A 461 33.56 13.88 -25.70
N GLY A 462 32.37 14.00 -25.10
CA GLY A 462 32.18 14.51 -23.74
C GLY A 462 32.18 16.03 -23.62
N THR A 463 32.31 16.78 -24.72
CA THR A 463 32.20 18.26 -24.69
C THR A 463 30.72 18.67 -24.61
N GLY A 464 30.39 19.63 -23.74
CA GLY A 464 29.01 20.09 -23.47
C GLY A 464 28.85 20.49 -21.99
N ILE A 465 27.75 21.16 -21.65
CA ILE A 465 27.39 21.51 -20.26
C ILE A 465 26.32 20.53 -19.77
N ASN A 466 26.59 19.83 -18.66
CA ASN A 466 25.53 19.18 -17.87
C ASN A 466 24.76 20.30 -17.18
N VAL A 467 23.51 20.54 -17.58
CA VAL A 467 22.58 21.38 -16.82
C VAL A 467 21.87 20.52 -15.81
#